data_AF-A0A3M6TWC6-F1
#
_entry.id   AF-A0A3M6TWC6-F1
#
_cell.length_a   1.000
_cell.length_b   1.000
_cell.length_c   1.000
_cell.angle_alpha   90.00
_cell.angle_beta   90.00
_cell.angle_gamma   90.00
#
_symmetry.space_group_name_H-M   'P 1'
#
loop_
_entity.id
_entity.type
_entity.pdbx_description
1 polymer ?
#
loop_
_entity_poly.entity_id
_entity_poly.type
_entity_poly.pdbx_seq_one_letter_code
_entity_poly.pdbx_strand_id
1 'polypeptide(L)'
;MQHSPPRAMNTMLARVSLIRSSIALVQESLLVRQVCVPRIVLTHAFASKKELQEKIKRPPTAYQLFASANREQLAKLNPDRPKQEITKALHDRWREMSEEEKNPYKEEHDKQMNLYKAPLEKLPKKPPGVFGLFVKENYSRITSGLSPGSTAPDVMRELSSEWNSMSDDDKEQLKEKYDSLVDEYNKQILTFDQNLTDEERAFLLQKRGEEMRTLAKKKRKLLNVGKPRLPPGPFVRFMLNSLGEVESESPVERLKILGQRWQQLSDEEKEVYIEEYRLAREQYVQDLAEWKAKHPDAE
;
A
#
# COMPACT_ATOMS: atom_id res chain seq x y z
N MET A 1 -42.69 -75.16 -54.48
CA MET A 1 -43.23 -76.20 -53.57
C MET A 1 -42.83 -75.79 -52.17
N GLN A 2 -43.73 -75.08 -51.48
CA GLN A 2 -44.55 -75.57 -50.34
C GLN A 2 -43.71 -75.57 -49.05
N HIS A 3 -43.94 -74.80 -47.98
CA HIS A 3 -45.15 -74.19 -47.40
C HIS A 3 -44.77 -73.01 -46.46
N SER A 4 -45.60 -71.95 -46.41
CA SER A 4 -45.80 -71.03 -45.24
C SER A 4 -46.71 -71.73 -44.20
N PRO A 5 -46.86 -71.35 -42.90
CA PRO A 5 -47.13 -69.99 -42.36
C PRO A 5 -46.71 -69.81 -40.84
N PRO A 6 -47.36 -69.02 -39.93
CA PRO A 6 -47.98 -67.68 -39.95
C PRO A 6 -47.50 -66.70 -38.84
N ARG A 7 -47.98 -65.45 -38.97
CA ARG A 7 -48.27 -64.40 -37.93
C ARG A 7 -48.52 -64.88 -36.49
N ALA A 8 -48.02 -64.10 -35.53
CA ALA A 8 -48.76 -63.70 -34.33
C ALA A 8 -48.28 -62.33 -33.81
N MET A 9 -49.20 -61.37 -33.76
CA MET A 9 -49.12 -60.19 -32.89
C MET A 9 -49.69 -60.58 -31.53
N ASN A 10 -49.09 -60.11 -30.44
CA ASN A 10 -49.74 -59.89 -29.14
C ASN A 10 -48.78 -59.07 -28.25
N THR A 11 -49.02 -57.78 -28.02
CA THR A 11 -49.90 -57.17 -27.01
C THR A 11 -49.37 -57.23 -25.57
N MET A 12 -49.34 -56.01 -25.00
CA MET A 12 -49.56 -55.64 -23.60
C MET A 12 -48.50 -56.04 -22.56
N LEU A 13 -47.76 -55.06 -22.02
CA LEU A 13 -48.16 -54.22 -20.86
C LEU A 13 -48.31 -55.01 -19.57
N ALA A 14 -47.32 -54.91 -18.68
CA ALA A 14 -47.49 -54.79 -17.22
C ALA A 14 -46.09 -54.69 -16.59
N ARG A 15 -45.71 -53.55 -16.02
CA ARG A 15 -45.91 -53.15 -14.60
C ARG A 15 -44.94 -53.90 -13.66
N VAL A 16 -44.35 -53.36 -12.60
CA VAL A 16 -44.24 -52.05 -11.94
C VAL A 16 -43.32 -52.35 -10.73
N SER A 17 -42.46 -51.40 -10.31
CA SER A 17 -41.99 -51.24 -8.90
C SER A 17 -41.05 -52.31 -8.29
N LEU A 18 -40.08 -52.05 -7.41
CA LEU A 18 -39.45 -50.87 -6.81
C LEU A 18 -38.16 -51.41 -6.11
N ILE A 19 -37.07 -50.63 -6.16
CA ILE A 19 -36.15 -50.25 -5.06
C ILE A 19 -35.54 -51.33 -4.14
N ARG A 20 -34.19 -51.38 -4.07
CA ARG A 20 -33.39 -51.01 -2.87
C ARG A 20 -31.87 -51.15 -3.11
N SER A 21 -31.19 -49.99 -3.02
CA SER A 21 -29.94 -49.73 -2.30
C SER A 21 -28.67 -50.56 -2.58
N SER A 22 -27.58 -49.91 -3.00
CA SER A 22 -26.43 -49.58 -2.13
C SER A 22 -25.18 -49.22 -2.95
N ILE A 23 -24.62 -48.05 -2.66
CA ILE A 23 -23.32 -47.54 -3.12
C ILE A 23 -22.20 -48.26 -2.37
N ALA A 24 -21.13 -48.69 -3.06
CA ALA A 24 -19.72 -48.45 -2.67
C ALA A 24 -18.69 -49.41 -3.36
N LEU A 25 -17.65 -48.80 -3.93
CA LEU A 25 -16.22 -49.17 -3.82
C LEU A 25 -15.70 -50.48 -4.47
N VAL A 26 -14.76 -50.35 -5.42
CA VAL A 26 -13.32 -50.69 -5.27
C VAL A 26 -12.65 -51.05 -6.62
N GLN A 27 -11.58 -50.30 -6.91
CA GLN A 27 -10.31 -50.64 -7.58
C GLN A 27 -10.21 -51.79 -8.60
N GLU A 28 -9.71 -51.42 -9.79
CA GLU A 28 -8.65 -52.15 -10.50
C GLU A 28 -7.64 -51.10 -11.01
N SER A 29 -6.50 -50.92 -10.33
CA SER A 29 -5.21 -51.62 -10.57
C SER A 29 -4.58 -51.20 -11.92
N LEU A 30 -3.90 -50.05 -11.99
CA LEU A 30 -2.45 -49.94 -11.83
C LEU A 30 -1.67 -51.11 -12.45
N LEU A 31 -1.21 -50.93 -13.69
CA LEU A 31 0.05 -51.52 -14.17
C LEU A 31 0.58 -50.77 -15.41
N VAL A 32 1.85 -50.35 -15.29
CA VAL A 32 2.82 -50.04 -16.36
C VAL A 32 2.70 -48.68 -17.07
N ARG A 33 3.48 -47.71 -16.59
CA ARG A 33 4.73 -47.28 -17.26
C ARG A 33 5.55 -46.42 -16.30
N GLN A 34 6.52 -47.05 -15.64
CA GLN A 34 7.64 -46.36 -15.02
C GLN A 34 8.46 -45.69 -16.12
N VAL A 35 8.22 -44.40 -16.34
CA VAL A 35 9.25 -43.53 -16.90
C VAL A 35 10.11 -43.10 -15.72
N CYS A 36 11.29 -43.70 -15.61
CA CYS A 36 12.33 -43.23 -14.71
C CYS A 36 12.84 -41.90 -15.27
N VAL A 37 12.17 -40.80 -14.91
CA VAL A 37 12.76 -39.48 -15.04
C VAL A 37 13.74 -39.38 -13.88
N PRO A 38 15.07 -39.27 -14.12
CA PRO A 38 15.99 -39.06 -13.02
C PRO A 38 15.52 -37.79 -12.31
N ARG A 39 15.16 -37.93 -11.04
CA ARG A 39 14.90 -36.82 -10.14
C ARG A 39 16.24 -36.12 -9.98
N ILE A 40 16.55 -35.24 -10.94
CA ILE A 40 17.52 -34.17 -10.74
C ILE A 40 16.96 -33.47 -9.52
N VAL A 41 17.60 -33.72 -8.38
CA VAL A 41 17.44 -32.89 -7.21
C VAL A 41 17.98 -31.56 -7.67
N LEU A 42 17.07 -30.77 -8.21
CA LEU A 42 17.25 -29.38 -8.47
C LEU A 42 17.36 -28.79 -7.06
N THR A 43 18.56 -28.87 -6.47
CA THR A 43 19.01 -27.94 -5.46
C THR A 43 19.14 -26.60 -6.17
N HIS A 44 18.03 -26.07 -6.66
CA HIS A 44 17.81 -24.65 -6.52
C HIS A 44 17.82 -24.45 -5.03
N ALA A 45 19.01 -24.08 -4.54
CA ALA A 45 19.11 -23.29 -3.34
C ALA A 45 17.86 -22.41 -3.30
N PHE A 46 17.13 -22.47 -2.20
CA PHE A 46 16.26 -21.37 -1.84
C PHE A 46 17.18 -20.16 -1.77
N ALA A 47 17.41 -19.53 -2.93
CA ALA A 47 17.89 -18.18 -3.02
C ALA A 47 16.81 -17.42 -2.28
N SER A 48 17.07 -17.22 -0.98
CA SER A 48 16.38 -16.27 -0.14
C SER A 48 16.07 -15.08 -1.05
N LYS A 49 14.78 -14.77 -1.19
CA LYS A 49 14.17 -13.73 -2.03
C LYS A 49 14.60 -12.32 -1.60
N LYS A 50 15.91 -12.16 -1.55
CA LYS A 50 16.75 -11.09 -1.08
C LYS A 50 18.16 -11.51 -1.47
N GLU A 51 18.45 -11.54 -2.77
CA GLU A 51 19.66 -10.84 -3.19
C GLU A 51 19.60 -9.52 -2.44
N LEU A 52 20.42 -9.34 -1.40
CA LEU A 52 20.40 -8.13 -0.60
C LEU A 52 20.77 -7.02 -1.57
N GLN A 53 19.78 -6.37 -2.19
CA GLN A 53 19.93 -5.02 -2.71
C GLN A 53 20.67 -4.29 -1.61
N GLU A 54 21.91 -3.92 -1.90
CA GLU A 54 22.80 -3.39 -0.88
C GLU A 54 22.07 -2.22 -0.23
N LYS A 55 21.92 -2.31 1.09
CA LYS A 55 21.24 -1.26 1.85
C LYS A 55 22.03 0.01 1.60
N ILE A 56 21.44 0.97 0.90
CA ILE A 56 22.03 2.26 0.60
C ILE A 56 22.46 2.84 1.95
N LYS A 57 23.76 3.05 2.15
CA LYS A 57 24.29 3.55 3.41
C LYS A 57 24.16 5.07 3.43
N ARG A 58 24.26 5.66 4.62
CA ARG A 58 24.49 7.11 4.69
C ARG A 58 25.91 7.38 4.17
N PRO A 59 26.14 8.52 3.51
CA PRO A 59 27.49 8.94 3.13
C PRO A 59 28.46 8.92 4.31
N PRO A 60 29.73 8.55 4.08
CA PRO A 60 30.77 8.59 5.10
C PRO A 60 31.00 10.03 5.58
N THR A 61 31.33 10.20 6.85
CA THR A 61 31.72 11.49 7.42
C THR A 61 33.04 12.00 6.85
N ALA A 62 33.33 13.30 6.98
CA ALA A 62 34.60 13.89 6.54
C ALA A 62 35.83 13.13 7.09
N TYR A 63 35.82 12.76 8.38
CA TYR A 63 36.88 11.93 8.96
C TYR A 63 36.92 10.53 8.35
N GLN A 64 35.78 9.91 8.05
CA GLN A 64 35.75 8.58 7.43
C GLN A 64 36.33 8.60 6.02
N LEU A 65 36.05 9.66 5.23
CA LEU A 65 36.65 9.89 3.92
C LEU A 65 38.18 10.04 4.03
N PHE A 66 38.65 10.88 4.96
CA PHE A 66 40.07 11.03 5.26
C PHE A 66 40.72 9.70 5.68
N ALA A 67 40.10 9.01 6.64
CA ALA A 67 40.60 7.74 7.15
C ALA A 67 40.66 6.69 6.05
N SER A 68 39.67 6.60 5.16
CA SER A 68 39.73 5.67 4.03
C SER A 68 40.87 5.97 3.06
N ALA A 69 41.10 7.24 2.73
CA ALA A 69 42.15 7.64 1.79
C ALA A 69 43.57 7.38 2.34
N ASN A 70 43.75 7.53 3.65
CA ASN A 70 45.07 7.45 4.29
C ASN A 70 45.35 6.10 4.96
N ARG A 71 44.32 5.28 5.23
CA ARG A 71 44.47 3.98 5.92
C ARG A 71 45.32 2.99 5.14
N GLU A 72 45.15 2.91 3.83
CA GLU A 72 45.94 1.98 3.01
C GLU A 72 47.42 2.36 2.98
N GLN A 73 47.71 3.66 2.93
CA GLN A 73 49.08 4.17 2.97
C GLN A 73 49.76 3.85 4.31
N LEU A 74 49.07 4.12 5.42
CA LEU A 74 49.57 3.82 6.77
C LEU A 74 49.71 2.32 7.05
N ALA A 75 48.82 1.49 6.49
CA ALA A 75 48.92 0.03 6.61
C ALA A 75 50.08 -0.56 5.80
N LYS A 76 50.38 -0.02 4.61
CA LYS A 76 51.55 -0.43 3.81
C LYS A 76 52.88 -0.07 4.46
N LEU A 77 52.94 1.10 5.11
CA LEU A 77 54.12 1.54 5.86
C LEU A 77 54.31 0.79 7.18
N ASN A 78 53.24 0.18 7.71
CA ASN A 78 53.28 -0.59 8.94
C ASN A 78 52.53 -1.94 8.81
N PRO A 79 53.05 -2.90 8.01
CA PRO A 79 52.34 -4.15 7.73
C PRO A 79 52.08 -5.01 8.98
N ASP A 80 52.97 -4.93 9.98
CA ASP A 80 52.92 -5.73 11.21
C ASP A 80 52.08 -5.09 12.32
N ARG A 81 51.63 -3.83 12.15
CA ARG A 81 50.85 -3.14 13.18
C ARG A 81 49.38 -3.56 13.16
N PRO A 82 48.74 -3.71 14.33
CA PRO A 82 47.32 -4.01 14.40
C PRO A 82 46.47 -2.83 13.85
N LYS A 83 45.38 -3.15 13.15
CA LYS A 83 44.47 -2.15 12.53
C LYS A 83 43.93 -1.10 13.51
N GLN A 84 43.84 -1.45 14.79
CA GLN A 84 43.41 -0.55 15.87
C GLN A 84 44.40 0.58 16.08
N GLU A 85 45.71 0.29 16.08
CA GLU A 85 46.76 1.30 16.20
C GLU A 85 46.78 2.23 14.98
N ILE A 86 46.61 1.67 13.77
CA ILE A 86 46.52 2.47 12.54
C ILE A 86 45.32 3.42 12.60
N THR A 87 44.18 2.97 13.13
CA THR A 87 42.99 3.81 13.28
C THR A 87 43.17 4.90 14.34
N LYS A 88 43.89 4.61 15.43
CA LYS A 88 44.24 5.61 16.46
C LYS A 88 45.17 6.68 15.87
N ALA A 89 46.22 6.28 15.15
CA ALA A 89 47.13 7.21 14.48
C ALA A 89 46.42 8.10 13.44
N LEU A 90 45.45 7.56 12.69
CA LEU A 90 44.62 8.35 11.78
C LEU A 90 43.75 9.36 12.53
N HIS A 91 43.19 8.98 13.68
CA HIS A 91 42.38 9.87 14.49
C HIS A 91 43.20 11.04 15.03
N ASP A 92 44.38 10.75 15.58
CA ASP A 92 45.30 11.75 16.11
C ASP A 92 45.76 12.70 15.00
N ARG A 93 46.14 12.16 13.83
CA ARG A 93 46.49 12.97 12.65
C ARG A 93 45.34 13.87 12.20
N TRP A 94 44.11 13.38 12.16
CA TRP A 94 42.95 14.21 11.83
C TRP A 94 42.71 15.34 12.85
N ARG A 95 43.00 15.13 14.14
CA ARG A 95 42.89 16.19 15.15
C ARG A 95 43.94 17.29 14.95
N GLU A 96 45.15 16.90 14.56
CA GLU A 96 46.28 17.81 14.36
C GLU A 96 46.21 18.57 13.02
N MET A 97 45.50 18.05 12.03
CA MET A 97 45.30 18.72 10.73
C MET A 97 44.62 20.08 10.88
N SER A 98 45.01 21.02 10.01
CA SER A 98 44.39 22.34 9.95
C SER A 98 42.99 22.29 9.34
N GLU A 99 42.19 23.34 9.52
CA GLU A 99 40.85 23.38 8.95
C GLU A 99 40.87 23.42 7.41
N GLU A 100 41.91 24.01 6.82
CA GLU A 100 42.16 24.04 5.38
C GLU A 100 42.42 22.64 4.82
N GLU A 101 43.17 21.81 5.55
CA GLU A 101 43.44 20.42 5.14
C GLU A 101 42.22 19.51 5.34
N LYS A 102 41.35 19.83 6.30
CA LYS A 102 40.09 19.13 6.53
C LYS A 102 39.01 19.54 5.54
N ASN A 103 39.06 20.76 5.01
CA ASN A 103 38.00 21.35 4.19
C ASN A 103 37.61 20.50 2.98
N PRO A 104 38.55 19.97 2.17
CA PRO A 104 38.21 19.11 1.04
C PRO A 104 37.36 17.90 1.41
N TYR A 105 37.62 17.29 2.58
CA TYR A 105 36.83 16.15 3.06
C TYR A 105 35.47 16.55 3.60
N LYS A 106 35.33 17.76 4.16
CA LYS A 106 34.03 18.31 4.57
C LYS A 106 33.17 18.64 3.37
N GLU A 107 33.73 19.31 2.37
CA GLU A 107 33.05 19.65 1.11
C GLU A 107 32.57 18.38 0.38
N GLU A 108 33.43 17.36 0.28
CA GLU A 108 33.05 16.08 -0.33
C GLU A 108 31.97 15.36 0.49
N HIS A 109 32.06 15.37 1.82
CA HIS A 109 30.99 14.86 2.69
C HIS A 109 29.66 15.57 2.44
N ASP A 110 29.67 16.91 2.42
CA ASP A 110 28.48 17.73 2.21
C ASP A 110 27.87 17.48 0.84
N LYS A 111 28.71 17.37 -0.21
CA LYS A 111 28.28 17.01 -1.56
C LYS A 111 27.59 15.65 -1.58
N GLN A 112 28.19 14.61 -1.00
CA GLN A 112 27.58 13.28 -0.93
C GLN A 112 26.30 13.27 -0.08
N MET A 113 26.27 14.04 1.01
CA MET A 113 25.08 14.21 1.84
C MET A 113 23.95 14.92 1.11
N ASN A 114 24.26 15.93 0.30
CA ASN A 114 23.29 16.63 -0.52
C ASN A 114 22.70 15.71 -1.59
N LEU A 115 23.53 14.91 -2.27
CA LEU A 115 23.05 13.88 -3.20
C LEU A 115 22.17 12.84 -2.49
N TYR A 116 22.53 12.43 -1.27
CA TYR A 116 21.71 11.50 -0.47
C TYR A 116 20.37 12.12 -0.03
N LYS A 117 20.34 13.42 0.28
CA LYS A 117 19.13 14.12 0.73
C LYS A 117 18.22 14.54 -0.41
N ALA A 118 18.75 14.82 -1.61
CA ALA A 118 17.98 15.33 -2.74
C ALA A 118 16.74 14.48 -3.08
N PRO A 119 16.79 13.12 -3.16
CA PRO A 119 15.59 12.31 -3.39
C PRO A 119 14.59 12.42 -2.24
N LEU A 120 15.05 12.57 -0.99
CA LEU A 120 14.18 12.71 0.19
C LEU A 120 13.43 14.04 0.20
N GLU A 121 14.01 15.09 -0.36
CA GLU A 121 13.41 16.42 -0.42
C GLU A 121 12.28 16.50 -1.46
N LYS A 122 12.32 15.66 -2.49
CA LYS A 122 11.26 15.53 -3.51
C LYS A 122 9.97 14.94 -2.96
N LEU A 123 9.97 14.34 -1.76
CA LEU A 123 8.77 13.74 -1.17
C LEU A 123 7.72 14.82 -0.90
N PRO A 124 6.46 14.64 -1.39
CA PRO A 124 5.38 15.56 -1.10
C PRO A 124 5.18 15.70 0.42
N LYS A 125 5.22 16.93 0.92
CA LYS A 125 5.05 17.24 2.36
C LYS A 125 3.61 17.64 2.63
N LYS A 126 3.04 17.06 3.70
CA LYS A 126 1.70 17.44 4.15
C LYS A 126 1.70 18.90 4.60
N PRO A 127 0.68 19.69 4.22
CA PRO A 127 0.56 21.05 4.71
C PRO A 127 0.30 21.05 6.23
N PRO A 128 0.78 22.06 6.98
CA PRO A 128 0.37 22.28 8.36
C PRO A 128 -1.15 22.43 8.45
N GLY A 129 -1.77 21.97 9.53
CA GLY A 129 -3.19 22.22 9.77
C GLY A 129 -3.51 23.71 9.96
N VAL A 130 -4.78 24.09 10.01
CA VAL A 130 -5.23 25.49 10.07
C VAL A 130 -4.54 26.29 11.20
N PHE A 131 -4.54 25.78 12.44
CA PHE A 131 -3.81 26.40 13.54
C PHE A 131 -2.29 26.42 13.32
N GLY A 132 -1.73 25.38 12.70
CA GLY A 132 -0.31 25.34 12.34
C GLY A 132 0.10 26.40 11.31
N LEU A 133 -0.80 26.72 10.37
CA LEU A 133 -0.62 27.84 9.45
C LEU A 133 -0.66 29.17 10.20
N PHE A 134 -1.64 29.35 11.08
CA PHE A 134 -1.73 30.53 11.95
C PHE A 134 -0.44 30.73 12.76
N VAL A 135 0.04 29.67 13.43
CA VAL A 135 1.30 29.68 14.18
C VAL A 135 2.44 30.08 13.26
N LYS A 136 2.58 29.47 12.08
CA LYS A 136 3.65 29.82 11.13
C LYS A 136 3.63 31.30 10.72
N GLU A 137 2.45 31.87 10.47
CA GLU A 137 2.29 33.28 10.08
C GLU A 137 2.56 34.25 11.25
N ASN A 138 2.24 33.86 12.49
CA ASN A 138 2.26 34.75 13.65
C ASN A 138 3.42 34.51 14.63
N TYR A 139 4.16 33.40 14.51
CA TYR A 139 5.20 33.02 15.48
C TYR A 139 6.26 34.11 15.66
N SER A 140 6.78 34.66 14.56
CA SER A 140 7.77 35.74 14.60
C SER A 140 7.19 37.02 15.22
N ARG A 141 5.93 37.37 14.92
CA ARG A 141 5.26 38.54 15.48
C ARG A 141 5.17 38.45 17.00
N ILE A 142 4.71 37.31 17.53
CA ILE A 142 4.56 37.09 18.97
C ILE A 142 5.93 36.99 19.66
N THR A 143 6.90 36.33 19.03
CA THR A 143 8.27 36.23 19.58
C THR A 143 8.91 37.61 19.73
N SER A 144 8.72 38.52 18.77
CA SER A 144 9.27 39.88 18.85
C SER A 144 8.55 40.79 19.83
N GLY A 145 7.27 40.54 20.14
CA GLY A 145 6.50 41.31 21.11
C GLY A 145 6.76 40.90 22.58
N LEU A 146 7.36 39.74 22.79
CA LEU A 146 7.68 39.20 24.11
C LEU A 146 9.07 39.63 24.59
N SER A 147 9.30 39.57 25.90
CA SER A 147 10.56 39.96 26.53
C SER A 147 11.74 39.12 25.98
N PRO A 148 12.95 39.71 25.79
CA PRO A 148 14.14 38.96 25.40
C PRO A 148 14.45 37.87 26.45
N GLY A 149 14.12 36.62 26.13
CA GLY A 149 14.22 35.48 27.06
C GLY A 149 12.93 34.67 27.22
N SER A 150 11.82 35.09 26.62
CA SER A 150 10.60 34.28 26.58
C SER A 150 10.83 32.94 25.90
N THR A 151 10.26 31.89 26.48
CA THR A 151 10.47 30.52 26.02
C THR A 151 9.44 30.13 24.96
N ALA A 152 9.74 29.13 24.12
CA ALA A 152 8.79 28.66 23.08
C ALA A 152 7.40 28.27 23.64
N PRO A 153 7.28 27.65 24.84
CA PRO A 153 5.97 27.46 25.50
C PRO A 153 5.20 28.76 25.77
N ASP A 154 5.88 29.84 26.13
CA ASP A 154 5.24 31.14 26.39
C ASP A 154 4.66 31.74 25.12
N VAL A 155 5.42 31.68 24.00
CA VAL A 155 4.97 32.10 22.67
C VAL A 155 3.74 31.29 22.23
N MET A 156 3.75 29.96 22.42
CA MET A 156 2.63 29.11 22.04
C MET A 156 1.38 29.33 22.90
N ARG A 157 1.54 29.67 24.18
CA ARG A 157 0.41 30.04 25.05
C ARG A 157 -0.28 31.31 24.54
N GLU A 158 0.50 32.32 24.16
CA GLU A 158 -0.04 33.56 23.60
C GLU A 158 -0.72 33.32 22.25
N LEU A 159 -0.07 32.58 21.34
CA LEU A 159 -0.68 32.19 20.05
C LEU A 159 -1.99 31.41 20.22
N SER A 160 -2.06 30.51 21.20
CA SER A 160 -3.29 29.78 21.48
C SER A 160 -4.39 30.68 22.04
N SER A 161 -4.02 31.68 22.84
CA SER A 161 -4.96 32.68 23.36
C SER A 161 -5.54 33.51 22.21
N GLU A 162 -4.67 34.07 21.36
CA GLU A 162 -5.09 34.82 20.18
C GLU A 162 -5.97 33.98 19.25
N TRP A 163 -5.59 32.74 18.94
CA TRP A 163 -6.40 31.83 18.11
C TRP A 163 -7.81 31.61 18.67
N ASN A 164 -7.95 31.44 19.98
CA ASN A 164 -9.25 31.27 20.60
C ASN A 164 -10.09 32.55 20.56
N SER A 165 -9.44 33.72 20.62
CA SER A 165 -10.06 35.04 20.51
C SER A 165 -10.29 35.52 19.07
N MET A 166 -9.76 34.83 18.06
CA MET A 166 -9.99 35.18 16.64
C MET A 166 -11.45 35.00 16.24
N SER A 167 -11.91 35.88 15.36
CA SER A 167 -13.23 35.81 14.74
C SER A 167 -13.39 34.53 13.90
N ASP A 168 -14.63 34.10 13.71
CA ASP A 168 -14.92 32.95 12.85
C ASP A 168 -14.58 33.25 11.37
N ASP A 169 -14.73 34.50 10.94
CA ASP A 169 -14.36 34.95 9.59
C ASP A 169 -12.85 34.82 9.33
N ASP A 170 -12.00 35.20 10.29
CA ASP A 170 -10.55 35.06 10.15
C ASP A 170 -10.11 33.58 10.17
N LYS A 171 -10.80 32.74 10.96
CA LYS A 171 -10.57 31.30 10.97
C LYS A 171 -10.99 30.65 9.65
N GLU A 172 -12.09 31.10 9.04
CA GLU A 172 -12.52 30.60 7.73
C GLU A 172 -11.53 30.99 6.62
N GLN A 173 -11.01 32.22 6.61
CA GLN A 173 -9.95 32.61 5.67
C GLN A 173 -8.70 31.72 5.78
N LEU A 174 -8.30 31.37 7.01
CA LEU A 174 -7.20 30.43 7.22
C LEU A 174 -7.54 29.01 6.78
N LYS A 175 -8.80 28.59 6.92
CA LYS A 175 -9.30 27.31 6.42
C LYS A 175 -9.30 27.26 4.89
N GLU A 176 -9.72 28.31 4.21
CA GLU A 176 -9.63 28.42 2.74
C GLU A 176 -8.17 28.33 2.25
N LYS A 177 -7.24 29.04 2.92
CA LYS A 177 -5.81 28.90 2.65
C LYS A 177 -5.32 27.47 2.84
N TYR A 178 -5.77 26.79 3.91
CA TYR A 178 -5.43 25.39 4.18
C TYR A 178 -5.96 24.46 3.09
N ASP A 179 -7.21 24.62 2.67
CA ASP A 179 -7.85 23.81 1.64
C ASP A 179 -7.09 23.98 0.30
N SER A 180 -6.69 25.20 -0.05
CA SER A 180 -5.84 25.48 -1.21
C SER A 180 -4.47 24.77 -1.14
N LEU A 181 -3.82 24.77 0.02
CA LEU A 181 -2.57 24.03 0.23
C LEU A 181 -2.75 22.50 0.17
N VAL A 182 -3.90 22.00 0.61
CA VAL A 182 -4.25 20.58 0.50
C VAL A 182 -4.45 20.18 -0.96
N ASP A 183 -5.08 21.04 -1.76
CA ASP A 183 -5.25 20.81 -3.19
C ASP A 183 -3.92 20.80 -3.93
N GLU A 184 -3.03 21.73 -3.62
CA GLU A 184 -1.67 21.73 -4.17
C GLU A 184 -0.89 20.47 -3.77
N TYR A 185 -0.98 20.06 -2.51
CA TYR A 185 -0.39 18.79 -2.05
C TYR A 185 -0.99 17.57 -2.78
N ASN A 186 -2.30 17.57 -3.06
CA ASN A 186 -2.96 16.49 -3.82
C ASN A 186 -2.47 16.47 -5.27
N LYS A 187 -2.29 17.62 -5.93
CA LYS A 187 -1.69 17.73 -7.27
C LYS A 187 -0.27 17.20 -7.30
N GLN A 188 0.56 17.57 -6.33
CA GLN A 188 1.92 17.06 -6.19
C GLN A 188 1.93 15.53 -6.07
N ILE A 189 0.99 14.92 -5.32
CA ILE A 189 0.89 13.46 -5.22
C ILE A 189 0.58 12.81 -6.58
N LEU A 190 -0.30 13.41 -7.38
CA LEU A 190 -0.67 12.85 -8.69
C LEU A 190 0.53 12.82 -9.65
N THR A 191 1.31 13.91 -9.69
CA THR A 191 2.46 14.10 -10.58
C THR A 191 3.80 13.61 -10.01
N PHE A 192 3.86 13.28 -8.72
CA PHE A 192 5.09 12.87 -8.02
C PHE A 192 5.87 11.76 -8.73
N ASP A 193 5.17 10.72 -9.20
CA ASP A 193 5.79 9.59 -9.88
C ASP A 193 6.49 9.96 -11.20
N GLN A 194 6.02 11.01 -11.89
CA GLN A 194 6.57 11.47 -13.17
C GLN A 194 7.89 12.22 -12.99
N ASN A 195 8.11 12.78 -11.79
CA ASN A 195 9.27 13.61 -11.47
C ASN A 195 10.45 12.83 -10.84
N LEU A 196 10.36 11.50 -10.82
CA LEU A 196 11.37 10.61 -10.22
C LEU A 196 12.08 9.79 -11.28
N THR A 197 13.41 9.73 -11.18
CA THR A 197 14.18 8.71 -11.91
C THR A 197 14.02 7.33 -11.27
N ASP A 198 14.34 6.27 -12.00
CA ASP A 198 14.28 4.90 -11.46
C ASP A 198 15.20 4.70 -10.26
N GLU A 199 16.36 5.36 -10.26
CA GLU A 199 17.33 5.35 -9.16
C GLU A 199 16.78 6.05 -7.91
N GLU A 200 16.14 7.22 -8.08
CA GLU A 200 15.49 7.95 -7.00
C GLU A 200 14.31 7.17 -6.43
N ARG A 201 13.51 6.54 -7.30
CA ARG A 201 12.40 5.67 -6.89
C ARG A 201 12.91 4.48 -6.09
N ALA A 202 13.95 3.80 -6.55
CA ALA A 202 14.57 2.68 -5.81
C ALA A 202 15.13 3.14 -4.46
N PHE A 203 15.81 4.29 -4.42
CA PHE A 203 16.30 4.90 -3.19
C PHE A 203 15.16 5.17 -2.20
N LEU A 204 14.07 5.79 -2.65
CA LEU A 204 12.90 6.11 -1.82
C LEU A 204 12.16 4.86 -1.35
N LEU A 205 11.99 3.84 -2.18
CA LEU A 205 11.40 2.57 -1.75
C LEU A 205 12.21 1.90 -0.65
N GLN A 206 13.54 1.98 -0.72
CA GLN A 206 14.41 1.42 0.31
C GLN A 206 14.45 2.25 1.60
N LYS A 207 14.41 3.59 1.50
CA LYS A 207 14.58 4.53 2.64
C LYS A 207 13.29 5.02 3.29
N ARG A 208 12.22 5.09 2.51
CA ARG A 208 10.90 5.66 2.83
C ARG A 208 9.77 4.81 2.26
N GLY A 209 9.95 3.49 2.21
CA GLY A 209 8.97 2.57 1.60
C GLY A 209 7.57 2.64 2.21
N GLU A 210 7.42 2.93 3.50
CA GLU A 210 6.11 3.15 4.10
C GLU A 210 5.45 4.43 3.58
N GLU A 211 6.15 5.55 3.58
CA GLU A 211 5.66 6.81 3.02
C GLU A 211 5.28 6.63 1.55
N MET A 212 6.11 5.95 0.74
CA MET A 212 5.79 5.63 -0.66
C MET A 212 4.50 4.82 -0.79
N ARG A 213 4.27 3.83 0.08
CA ARG A 213 3.00 3.07 0.11
C ARG A 213 1.83 3.97 0.49
N THR A 214 2.00 4.90 1.44
CA THR A 214 0.93 5.83 1.80
C THR A 214 0.59 6.80 0.67
N LEU A 215 1.59 7.32 -0.03
CA LEU A 215 1.42 8.19 -1.20
C LEU A 215 0.72 7.45 -2.34
N ALA A 216 1.13 6.22 -2.66
CA ALA A 216 0.47 5.40 -3.67
C ALA A 216 -1.01 5.12 -3.34
N LYS A 217 -1.31 4.80 -2.07
CA LYS A 217 -2.71 4.63 -1.60
C LYS A 217 -3.51 5.93 -1.75
N LYS A 218 -2.90 7.08 -1.41
CA LYS A 218 -3.56 8.38 -1.53
C LYS A 218 -3.78 8.77 -2.99
N LYS A 219 -2.78 8.59 -3.87
CA LYS A 219 -2.90 8.77 -5.32
C LYS A 219 -4.06 7.95 -5.90
N ARG A 220 -4.12 6.65 -5.56
CA ARG A 220 -5.23 5.79 -5.98
C ARG A 220 -6.58 6.30 -5.46
N LYS A 221 -6.65 6.80 -4.23
CA LYS A 221 -7.90 7.38 -3.69
C LYS A 221 -8.32 8.64 -4.45
N LEU A 222 -7.36 9.52 -4.80
CA LEU A 222 -7.61 10.74 -5.56
C LEU A 222 -8.08 10.43 -7.00
N LEU A 223 -7.46 9.45 -7.66
CA LEU A 223 -7.85 9.03 -9.01
C LEU A 223 -9.20 8.30 -9.06
N ASN A 224 -9.58 7.61 -7.97
CA ASN A 224 -10.83 6.85 -7.91
C ASN A 224 -11.98 7.61 -7.19
N VAL A 225 -11.90 8.94 -7.09
CA VAL A 225 -13.01 9.75 -6.55
C VAL A 225 -14.23 9.60 -7.45
N GLY A 226 -15.41 9.36 -6.86
CA GLY A 226 -16.65 9.18 -7.60
C GLY A 226 -16.73 7.89 -8.43
N LYS A 227 -15.74 6.98 -8.34
CA LYS A 227 -15.77 5.71 -9.06
C LYS A 227 -17.02 4.92 -8.65
N PRO A 228 -17.87 4.52 -9.61
CA PRO A 228 -19.02 3.69 -9.33
C PRO A 228 -18.60 2.42 -8.58
N ARG A 229 -19.43 1.99 -7.64
CA ARG A 229 -19.20 0.76 -6.86
C ARG A 229 -20.02 -0.37 -7.46
N LEU A 230 -19.44 -1.57 -7.48
CA LEU A 230 -20.17 -2.76 -7.87
C LEU A 230 -21.39 -2.92 -6.96
N PRO A 231 -22.61 -3.07 -7.52
CA PRO A 231 -23.81 -3.28 -6.73
C PRO A 231 -23.70 -4.59 -5.91
N PRO A 232 -24.34 -4.67 -4.74
CA PRO A 232 -24.36 -5.88 -3.93
C PRO A 232 -25.05 -7.02 -4.69
N GLY A 233 -24.49 -8.23 -4.61
CA GLY A 233 -25.10 -9.42 -5.21
C GLY A 233 -26.46 -9.78 -4.57
N PRO A 234 -27.22 -10.71 -5.18
CA PRO A 234 -28.61 -11.00 -4.79
C PRO A 234 -28.79 -11.33 -3.31
N PHE A 235 -27.93 -12.20 -2.75
CA PHE A 235 -27.97 -12.53 -1.33
C PHE A 235 -27.67 -11.33 -0.43
N VAL A 236 -26.69 -10.49 -0.77
CA VAL A 236 -26.35 -9.30 0.02
C VAL A 236 -27.47 -8.26 -0.05
N ARG A 237 -28.12 -8.14 -1.22
CA ARG A 237 -29.30 -7.30 -1.40
C ARG A 237 -30.46 -7.76 -0.52
N PHE A 238 -30.77 -9.05 -0.53
CA PHE A 238 -31.73 -9.66 0.39
C PHE A 238 -31.37 -9.39 1.85
N MET A 239 -30.11 -9.64 2.24
CA MET A 239 -29.65 -9.39 3.61
C MET A 239 -29.84 -7.94 4.04
N LEU A 240 -29.57 -6.96 3.17
CA LEU A 240 -29.73 -5.54 3.48
C LEU A 240 -31.21 -5.17 3.65
N ASN A 241 -32.09 -5.74 2.82
CA ASN A 241 -33.54 -5.49 2.89
C ASN A 241 -34.17 -6.12 4.14
N SER A 242 -33.69 -7.30 4.56
CA SER A 242 -34.25 -8.05 5.68
C SER A 242 -33.50 -7.85 7.01
N LEU A 243 -32.47 -6.99 7.06
CA LEU A 243 -31.65 -6.80 8.27
C LEU A 243 -32.45 -6.29 9.47
N GLY A 244 -33.48 -5.47 9.22
CA GLY A 244 -34.36 -4.92 10.25
C GLY A 244 -35.39 -5.90 10.79
N GLU A 245 -35.59 -7.04 10.12
CA GLU A 245 -36.58 -8.07 10.50
C GLU A 245 -36.01 -9.15 11.44
N VAL A 246 -34.73 -9.05 11.79
CA VAL A 246 -34.05 -10.02 12.66
C VAL A 246 -33.62 -9.34 13.95
N GLU A 247 -34.40 -9.57 15.00
CA GLU A 247 -34.07 -9.17 16.36
C GLU A 247 -33.00 -10.10 16.94
N SER A 248 -31.74 -9.64 16.92
CA SER A 248 -30.66 -10.24 17.68
C SER A 248 -29.62 -9.18 17.98
N GLU A 249 -29.06 -9.19 19.20
CA GLU A 249 -28.00 -8.25 19.61
C GLU A 249 -26.68 -8.51 18.87
N SER A 250 -26.43 -9.76 18.44
CA SER A 250 -25.21 -10.15 17.73
C SER A 250 -25.36 -9.97 16.22
N PRO A 251 -24.53 -9.11 15.57
CA PRO A 251 -24.52 -9.00 14.12
C PRO A 251 -24.22 -10.33 13.41
N VAL A 252 -23.41 -11.19 14.04
CA VAL A 252 -23.05 -12.51 13.50
C VAL A 252 -24.26 -13.44 13.48
N GLU A 253 -25.07 -13.42 14.55
CA GLU A 253 -26.27 -14.26 14.62
C GLU A 253 -27.36 -13.77 13.65
N ARG A 254 -27.50 -12.44 13.48
CA ARG A 254 -28.38 -11.88 12.44
C ARG A 254 -28.02 -12.39 11.05
N LEU A 255 -26.72 -12.35 10.70
CA LEU A 255 -26.24 -12.83 9.40
C LEU A 255 -26.48 -14.34 9.22
N LYS A 256 -26.34 -15.13 10.27
CA LYS A 256 -26.60 -16.58 10.23
C LYS A 256 -28.08 -16.88 9.98
N ILE A 257 -28.98 -16.19 10.69
CA ILE A 257 -30.43 -16.32 10.50
C ILE A 257 -30.82 -15.93 9.08
N LEU A 258 -30.33 -14.79 8.58
CA LEU A 258 -30.60 -14.35 7.20
C LEU A 258 -30.03 -15.33 6.16
N GLY A 259 -28.85 -15.90 6.41
CA GLY A 259 -28.29 -16.96 5.57
C GLY A 259 -29.21 -18.17 5.48
N GLN A 260 -29.79 -18.61 6.61
CA GLN A 260 -30.76 -19.71 6.64
C GLN A 260 -32.06 -19.35 5.91
N ARG A 261 -32.60 -18.14 6.14
CA ARG A 261 -33.80 -17.65 5.44
C ARG A 261 -33.59 -17.63 3.93
N TRP A 262 -32.45 -17.14 3.45
CA TRP A 262 -32.11 -17.15 2.02
C TRP A 262 -32.11 -18.57 1.42
N GLN A 263 -31.60 -19.57 2.14
CA GLN A 263 -31.63 -20.95 1.66
C GLN A 263 -33.05 -21.50 1.55
N GLN A 264 -33.95 -21.07 2.44
CA GLN A 264 -35.35 -21.49 2.48
C GLN A 264 -36.24 -20.77 1.45
N LEU A 265 -35.79 -19.64 0.88
CA LEU A 265 -36.52 -18.95 -0.19
C LEU A 265 -36.67 -19.86 -1.42
N SER A 266 -37.82 -19.75 -2.08
CA SER A 266 -38.06 -20.40 -3.36
C SER A 266 -37.19 -19.80 -4.46
N ASP A 267 -37.11 -20.50 -5.59
CA ASP A 267 -36.36 -19.99 -6.74
C ASP A 267 -37.01 -18.72 -7.31
N GLU A 268 -38.34 -18.61 -7.28
CA GLU A 268 -39.08 -17.42 -7.69
C GLU A 268 -38.81 -16.21 -6.77
N GLU A 269 -38.72 -16.42 -5.46
CA GLU A 269 -38.40 -15.36 -4.51
C GLU A 269 -36.95 -14.88 -4.67
N LYS A 270 -36.02 -15.80 -4.95
CA LYS A 270 -34.62 -15.48 -5.26
C LYS A 270 -34.49 -14.76 -6.59
N GLU A 271 -35.32 -15.10 -7.58
CA GLU A 271 -35.29 -14.52 -8.93
C GLU A 271 -35.49 -13.01 -8.90
N VAL A 272 -36.35 -12.49 -8.01
CA VAL A 272 -36.53 -11.04 -7.81
C VAL A 272 -35.21 -10.34 -7.51
N TYR A 273 -34.42 -10.89 -6.58
CA TYR A 273 -33.11 -10.33 -6.22
C TYR A 273 -32.04 -10.53 -7.30
N ILE A 274 -32.14 -11.63 -8.06
CA ILE A 274 -31.25 -11.91 -9.19
C ILE A 274 -31.48 -10.88 -10.31
N GLU A 275 -32.73 -10.62 -10.65
CA GLU A 275 -33.13 -9.64 -11.66
C GLU A 275 -32.81 -8.20 -11.22
N GLU A 276 -33.08 -7.83 -9.96
CA GLU A 276 -32.64 -6.54 -9.40
C GLU A 276 -31.13 -6.35 -9.54
N TYR A 277 -30.34 -7.37 -9.19
CA TYR A 277 -28.89 -7.32 -9.32
C TYR A 277 -28.45 -7.21 -10.79
N ARG A 278 -29.12 -7.93 -11.71
CA ARG A 278 -28.82 -7.86 -13.15
C ARG A 278 -28.97 -6.43 -13.66
N LEU A 279 -30.11 -5.80 -13.41
CA LEU A 279 -30.38 -4.42 -13.82
C LEU A 279 -29.41 -3.43 -13.18
N ALA A 280 -29.16 -3.55 -11.87
CA ALA A 280 -28.21 -2.69 -11.18
C ALA A 280 -26.78 -2.86 -11.73
N ARG A 281 -26.39 -4.08 -12.13
CA ARG A 281 -25.09 -4.37 -12.71
C ARG A 281 -24.95 -3.80 -14.12
N GLU A 282 -26.01 -3.81 -14.92
CA GLU A 282 -26.04 -3.15 -16.23
C GLU A 282 -25.84 -1.63 -16.09
N GLN A 283 -26.58 -0.99 -15.19
CA GLN A 283 -26.40 0.43 -14.90
C GLN A 283 -24.98 0.73 -14.42
N TYR A 284 -24.45 -0.07 -13.50
CA TYR A 284 -23.07 0.05 -13.02
C TYR A 284 -22.04 -0.01 -14.15
N VAL A 285 -22.23 -0.88 -15.14
CA VAL A 285 -21.32 -0.98 -16.29
C VAL A 285 -21.35 0.30 -17.12
N GLN A 286 -22.53 0.89 -17.33
CA GLN A 286 -22.68 2.17 -18.02
C GLN A 286 -22.02 3.31 -17.23
N ASP A 287 -22.35 3.45 -15.94
CA ASP A 287 -21.77 4.45 -15.05
C ASP A 287 -20.24 4.34 -15.00
N LEU A 288 -19.72 3.11 -14.93
CA LEU A 288 -18.28 2.86 -14.90
C LEU A 288 -17.62 3.23 -16.22
N ALA A 289 -18.26 2.96 -17.36
CA ALA A 289 -17.75 3.35 -18.67
C ALA A 289 -17.70 4.87 -18.82
N GLU A 290 -18.76 5.59 -18.43
CA GLU A 290 -18.79 7.05 -18.41
C GLU A 290 -17.73 7.63 -17.46
N TRP A 291 -17.58 7.04 -16.28
CA TRP A 291 -16.58 7.47 -15.32
C TRP A 291 -15.16 7.27 -15.85
N LYS A 292 -14.86 6.11 -16.47
CA LYS A 292 -13.55 5.84 -17.11
C LYS A 292 -13.27 6.81 -18.24
N ALA A 293 -14.26 7.14 -19.07
CA ALA A 293 -14.11 8.12 -20.14
C ALA A 293 -13.74 9.52 -19.61
N LYS A 294 -14.25 9.90 -18.43
CA LYS A 294 -13.92 11.17 -17.76
C LYS A 294 -12.60 11.13 -16.97
N HIS A 295 -12.06 9.94 -16.68
CA HIS A 295 -10.89 9.74 -15.82
C HIS A 295 -9.88 8.75 -16.44
N PRO A 296 -9.20 9.13 -17.56
CA PRO A 296 -8.28 8.24 -18.27
C PRO A 296 -7.05 7.84 -17.44
N ASP A 297 -6.64 8.68 -16.48
CA ASP A 297 -5.48 8.43 -15.63
C ASP A 297 -5.77 7.48 -14.45
N ALA A 298 -7.02 7.02 -14.31
CA ALA A 298 -7.46 6.22 -13.18
C ALA A 298 -7.44 4.71 -13.48
N GLU A 299 -6.23 4.14 -13.58
CA GLU A 299 -5.99 2.69 -13.58
C GLU A 299 -5.15 2.23 -12.38
#